data_AF-A0A6L8IH45-F1
#
_entry.id   AF-A0A6L8IH45-F1
#
_cell.length_a   1.000
_cell.length_b   1.000
_cell.length_c   1.000
_cell.angle_alpha   90.00
_cell.angle_beta   90.00
_cell.angle_gamma   90.00
#
_symmetry.space_group_name_H-M   'P 1'
#
loop_
_entity.id
_entity.type
_entity.pdbx_description
1 polymer ?
#
loop_
_entity_poly.entity_id
_entity_poly.type
_entity_poly.pdbx_seq_one_letter_code
_entity_poly.pdbx_strand_id
1 'polypeptide(L)'
;MRSMKDPAPSRLEYRMKRLMLRPSVRPFLRYGLPVIALATLAGVWAVDEVRRERAVEFAAELRKEIGERPELIVRMMTVDGASPELAADIREALSIEFPVSPFYLRLAEL
;
A
#
# COMPACT_ATOMS: atom_id res chain seq x y z
N MET A 1 -18.35 58.44 23.92
CA MET A 1 -19.37 57.47 24.37
C MET A 1 -19.03 56.11 23.77
N ARG A 2 -18.77 55.07 24.58
CA ARG A 2 -18.49 53.72 24.07
C ARG A 2 -19.79 53.15 23.47
N SER A 3 -19.81 52.91 22.17
CA SER A 3 -20.92 52.18 21.52
C SER A 3 -20.99 50.78 22.13
N MET A 4 -22.11 50.47 22.76
CA MET A 4 -22.39 49.14 23.32
C MET A 4 -22.50 48.18 22.14
N LYS A 5 -21.50 47.31 21.96
CA LYS A 5 -21.56 46.25 20.95
C LYS A 5 -22.81 45.43 21.21
N ASP A 6 -23.66 45.32 20.20
CA ASP A 6 -24.84 44.46 20.23
C ASP A 6 -24.41 43.04 20.63
N PRO A 7 -24.93 42.49 21.75
CA PRO A 7 -24.60 41.14 22.18
C PRO A 7 -25.27 40.07 21.30
N ALA A 8 -26.14 40.45 20.36
CA ALA A 8 -26.82 39.51 19.49
C ALA A 8 -25.83 38.79 18.56
N PRO A 9 -25.80 37.45 18.57
CA PRO A 9 -24.94 36.71 17.66
C PRO A 9 -25.38 36.93 16.22
N SER A 10 -24.41 37.09 15.32
CA SER A 10 -24.71 37.15 13.88
C SER A 10 -25.40 35.85 13.43
N ARG A 11 -26.20 35.90 12.36
CA ARG A 11 -26.89 34.70 11.83
C ARG A 11 -25.91 33.57 11.48
N LEU A 12 -24.69 33.91 11.06
CA LEU A 12 -23.62 32.96 10.78
C LEU A 12 -23.08 32.30 12.06
N GLU A 13 -22.86 33.09 13.11
CA GLU A 13 -22.40 32.59 14.40
C GLU A 13 -23.42 31.62 15.02
N TYR A 14 -24.71 31.96 14.96
CA TYR A 14 -25.77 31.06 15.41
C TYR A 14 -25.76 29.73 14.65
N ARG A 15 -25.61 29.77 13.32
CA ARG A 15 -25.51 28.56 12.48
C ARG A 15 -24.28 27.72 12.82
N MET A 16 -23.12 28.34 13.00
CA MET A 16 -21.89 27.64 13.37
C MET A 16 -22.01 26.96 14.73
N LYS A 17 -22.50 27.68 15.75
CA LYS A 17 -22.76 27.11 17.08
C LYS A 17 -23.71 25.92 16.98
N ARG A 18 -24.79 26.03 16.19
CA ARG A 18 -25.75 24.94 16.00
C ARG A 18 -25.17 23.73 15.27
N LEU A 19 -24.27 23.92 14.30
CA LEU A 19 -23.56 22.83 13.64
C LEU A 19 -22.61 22.11 14.61
N MET A 20 -21.91 22.84 15.48
CA MET A 20 -21.02 22.25 16.49
C MET A 20 -21.72 21.46 17.60
N LEU A 21 -23.06 21.54 17.70
CA LEU A 21 -23.87 20.70 18.58
C LEU A 21 -24.13 19.31 17.99
N ARG A 22 -23.94 19.10 16.69
CA ARG A 22 -24.09 17.78 16.07
C ARG A 22 -22.92 16.89 16.52
N PRO A 23 -23.17 15.69 17.05
CA PRO A 23 -22.12 14.83 17.58
C PRO A 23 -21.10 14.39 16.52
N SER A 24 -21.48 14.37 15.24
CA SER A 24 -20.61 13.99 14.12
C SER A 24 -19.68 15.12 13.62
N VAL A 25 -20.02 16.40 13.87
CA VAL A 25 -19.29 17.52 13.27
C VAL A 25 -17.92 17.73 13.92
N ARG A 26 -17.85 17.61 15.25
CA ARG A 26 -16.60 17.76 15.99
C ARG A 26 -15.53 16.72 15.62
N PRO A 27 -15.81 15.41 15.63
CA PRO A 27 -14.82 14.41 15.20
C PRO A 27 -14.50 14.53 13.71
N PHE A 28 -15.47 14.89 12.86
CA PHE A 28 -15.21 15.11 11.43
C PHE A 28 -14.22 16.26 11.19
N LEU A 29 -14.38 17.40 11.87
CA LEU A 29 -13.42 18.50 11.73
C LEU A 29 -12.02 18.15 12.26
N ARG A 30 -11.95 17.33 13.32
CA ARG A 30 -10.68 16.93 13.93
C ARG A 30 -9.94 15.84 13.13
N TYR A 31 -10.67 14.89 12.56
CA TYR A 31 -10.09 13.70 11.92
C TYR A 31 -10.43 13.60 10.44
N GLY A 32 -11.69 13.84 10.07
CA GLY A 32 -12.14 13.77 8.67
C GLY A 32 -11.46 14.83 7.80
N LEU A 33 -11.36 16.08 8.27
CA LEU A 33 -10.74 17.16 7.50
C LEU A 33 -9.25 16.90 7.22
N PRO A 34 -8.40 16.53 8.21
CA PRO A 34 -7.02 16.14 7.92
C PRO A 34 -6.91 14.93 6.99
N VAL A 35 -7.74 13.90 7.17
CA VAL A 35 -7.72 12.71 6.31
C VAL A 35 -8.05 13.05 4.87
N ILE A 36 -9.08 13.87 4.63
CA ILE A 36 -9.47 14.32 3.30
C ILE A 36 -8.36 15.17 2.67
N ALA A 37 -7.75 16.07 3.43
CA ALA A 37 -6.63 16.88 2.95
C ALA A 37 -5.45 16.02 2.51
N LEU A 38 -5.04 15.04 3.33
CA LEU A 38 -3.96 14.11 3.01
C LEU A 38 -4.30 13.22 1.80
N ALA A 39 -5.52 12.69 1.75
CA ALA A 39 -5.97 11.88 0.63
C ALA A 39 -6.01 12.68 -0.68
N THR A 40 -6.44 13.94 -0.63
CA THR A 40 -6.44 14.83 -1.80
C THR A 40 -5.02 15.13 -2.25
N LEU A 41 -4.11 15.42 -1.32
CA LEU A 41 -2.70 15.66 -1.63
C LEU A 41 -2.05 14.42 -2.27
N ALA A 42 -2.27 13.24 -1.71
CA ALA A 42 -1.79 11.98 -2.25
C ALA A 42 -2.39 11.70 -3.64
N GLY A 43 -3.69 11.96 -3.81
CA GLY A 43 -4.37 11.82 -5.10
C GLY A 43 -3.77 12.75 -6.16
N VAL A 44 -3.60 14.04 -5.86
CA VAL A 44 -2.98 15.01 -6.77
C VAL A 44 -1.54 14.62 -7.10
N TRP A 45 -0.79 14.10 -6.13
CA TRP A 45 0.55 13.60 -6.37
C TRP A 45 0.54 12.41 -7.34
N ALA A 46 -0.43 11.51 -7.23
CA ALA A 46 -0.57 10.30 -8.04
C ALA A 46 -1.12 10.52 -9.46
N VAL A 47 -1.64 11.70 -9.78
CA VAL A 47 -2.11 12.03 -11.16
C VAL A 47 -0.95 12.09 -12.15
N ASP A 48 0.25 12.46 -11.69
CA ASP A 48 1.43 12.59 -12.54
C ASP A 48 2.00 11.20 -12.91
N GLU A 49 1.92 10.86 -14.19
CA GLU A 49 2.34 9.57 -14.73
C GLU A 49 3.82 9.28 -14.47
N VAL A 50 4.68 10.31 -14.56
CA VAL A 50 6.13 10.18 -14.30
C VAL A 50 6.39 9.80 -12.85
N ARG A 51 5.59 10.31 -11.90
CA ARG A 51 5.73 9.97 -10.48
C ARG A 51 5.27 8.54 -10.20
N ARG A 52 4.19 8.10 -10.86
CA ARG A 52 3.74 6.71 -10.77
C ARG A 52 4.79 5.75 -11.32
N GLU A 53 5.35 6.04 -12.49
CA GLU A 53 6.40 5.22 -13.10
C GLU A 53 7.62 5.09 -12.17
N ARG A 54 8.14 6.22 -11.65
CA ARG A 54 9.26 6.20 -10.69
C ARG A 54 8.95 5.40 -9.43
N ALA A 55 7.72 5.49 -8.91
CA ALA A 55 7.33 4.72 -7.73
C ALA A 55 7.27 3.21 -8.02
N VAL A 56 6.80 2.83 -9.21
CA VAL A 56 6.78 1.43 -9.66
C VAL A 56 8.21 0.91 -9.90
N GLU A 57 9.05 1.72 -10.54
CA GLU A 57 10.45 1.39 -10.78
C GLU A 57 11.21 1.20 -9.46
N PHE A 58 11.04 2.11 -8.50
CA PHE A 58 11.61 1.98 -7.17
C PHE A 58 11.14 0.71 -6.45
N ALA A 59 9.84 0.38 -6.54
CA ALA A 59 9.33 -0.87 -5.99
C ALA A 59 9.91 -2.11 -6.68
N ALA A 60 10.13 -2.05 -7.99
CA ALA A 60 10.75 -3.12 -8.76
C ALA A 60 12.24 -3.29 -8.39
N GLU A 61 12.95 -2.19 -8.17
CA GLU A 61 14.34 -2.17 -7.72
C GLU A 61 14.47 -2.79 -6.32
N LEU A 62 13.63 -2.38 -5.36
CA LEU A 62 13.58 -2.99 -4.03
C LEU A 62 13.27 -4.49 -4.09
N ARG A 63 12.32 -4.89 -4.97
CA ARG A 63 12.01 -6.31 -5.17
C ARG A 63 13.22 -7.07 -5.71
N LYS A 64 13.95 -6.48 -6.66
CA LYS A 64 15.17 -7.07 -7.22
C LYS A 64 16.25 -7.21 -6.15
N GLU A 65 16.48 -6.17 -5.36
CA GLU A 65 17.46 -6.16 -4.27
C GLU A 65 17.15 -7.25 -3.23
N ILE A 66 15.88 -7.42 -2.85
CA ILE A 66 15.46 -8.50 -1.96
C ILE A 66 15.66 -9.87 -2.64
N GLY A 67 15.30 -9.99 -3.92
CA GLY A 67 15.33 -11.25 -4.66
C GLY A 67 16.72 -11.78 -5.01
N GLU A 68 17.74 -10.92 -5.04
CA GLU A 68 19.15 -11.27 -5.32
C GLU A 68 19.95 -11.61 -4.05
N ARG A 69 19.32 -11.55 -2.87
CA ARG A 69 20.00 -11.86 -1.60
C ARG A 69 20.42 -13.33 -1.52
N PRO A 70 21.68 -13.63 -1.13
CA PRO A 70 22.21 -14.98 -1.14
C PRO A 70 21.49 -15.93 -0.17
N GLU A 71 20.82 -15.40 0.85
CA GLU A 71 20.01 -16.16 1.82
C GLU A 71 18.69 -16.68 1.23
N LEU A 72 18.19 -16.07 0.16
CA LEU A 72 16.89 -16.41 -0.46
C LEU A 72 17.04 -17.27 -1.72
N ILE A 73 18.26 -17.53 -2.16
CA ILE A 73 18.54 -18.37 -3.34
C ILE A 73 18.28 -19.84 -2.99
N VAL A 74 17.35 -20.48 -3.70
CA VAL A 74 17.09 -21.91 -3.55
C VAL A 74 18.19 -22.67 -4.28
N ARG A 75 18.88 -23.55 -3.55
CA ARG A 75 19.99 -24.35 -4.07
C ARG A 75 19.62 -25.81 -4.29
N MET A 76 18.53 -26.27 -3.64
CA MET A 76 18.09 -27.66 -3.73
C MET A 76 16.57 -27.76 -3.62
N MET A 77 16.01 -28.74 -4.32
CA MET A 77 14.61 -29.14 -4.22
C MET A 77 14.52 -30.59 -3.77
N THR A 78 13.82 -30.83 -2.67
CA THR A 78 13.47 -32.17 -2.19
C THR A 78 12.05 -32.50 -2.64
N VAL A 79 11.86 -33.70 -3.18
CA VAL A 79 10.55 -34.23 -3.54
C VAL A 79 10.19 -35.25 -2.48
N ASP A 80 9.30 -34.87 -1.55
CA ASP A 80 8.84 -35.75 -0.49
C ASP A 80 7.66 -36.60 -0.95
N GLY A 81 7.66 -37.89 -0.63
CA GLY A 81 6.55 -38.82 -0.93
C GLY A 81 6.56 -39.49 -2.30
N ALA A 82 7.59 -39.25 -3.14
CA ALA A 82 7.79 -39.95 -4.41
C ALA A 82 8.84 -41.08 -4.29
N SER A 83 8.71 -42.14 -5.10
CA SER A 83 9.77 -43.13 -5.25
C SER A 83 11.02 -42.49 -5.89
N PRO A 84 12.24 -43.05 -5.71
CA PRO A 84 13.46 -42.45 -6.27
C PRO A 84 13.42 -42.23 -7.78
N GLU A 85 12.77 -43.14 -8.50
CA GLU A 85 12.54 -43.06 -9.96
C GLU A 85 11.55 -41.93 -10.29
N LEU A 86 10.38 -41.90 -9.66
CA LEU A 86 9.38 -40.85 -9.87
C LEU A 86 9.91 -39.45 -9.50
N ALA A 87 10.74 -39.35 -8.46
CA ALA A 87 11.38 -38.10 -8.08
C ALA A 87 12.41 -37.62 -9.12
N ALA A 88 13.07 -38.54 -9.85
CA ALA A 88 13.97 -38.20 -10.94
C ALA A 88 13.17 -37.69 -12.15
N ASP A 89 12.09 -38.39 -12.52
CA ASP A 89 11.20 -38.01 -13.61
C ASP A 89 10.57 -36.63 -13.38
N ILE A 90 10.14 -36.34 -12.14
CA ILE A 90 9.59 -35.02 -11.76
C ILE A 90 10.65 -33.92 -11.92
N ARG A 91 11.91 -34.18 -11.54
CA ARG A 91 13.00 -33.20 -11.68
C ARG A 91 13.32 -32.93 -13.15
N GLU A 92 13.29 -33.96 -13.99
CA GLU A 92 13.47 -33.84 -15.43
C GLU A 92 12.32 -33.03 -16.06
N ALA A 93 11.08 -33.36 -15.72
CA ALA A 93 9.89 -32.69 -16.22
C ALA A 93 9.81 -31.20 -15.83
N LEU A 94 10.27 -30.85 -14.62
CA LEU A 94 10.28 -29.45 -14.17
C LEU A 94 11.35 -28.61 -14.88
N SER A 95 12.44 -29.22 -15.38
CA SER A 95 13.50 -28.54 -16.16
C SER A 95 14.02 -27.24 -15.50
N ILE A 96 14.11 -27.21 -14.17
CA ILE A 96 14.58 -26.04 -13.39
C ILE A 96 16.06 -26.24 -13.05
N GLU A 97 16.92 -25.37 -13.57
CA GLU A 97 18.35 -25.36 -13.24
C GLU A 97 18.62 -24.48 -12.02
N PHE A 98 18.97 -25.08 -10.88
CA PHE A 98 19.43 -24.32 -9.70
C PHE A 98 20.83 -23.73 -9.94
N PRO A 99 21.16 -22.55 -9.37
CA PRO A 99 20.39 -21.76 -8.40
C PRO A 99 19.34 -20.85 -9.04
N VAL A 100 18.14 -20.81 -8.45
CA VAL A 100 17.06 -19.90 -8.87
C VAL A 100 16.51 -19.12 -7.69
N SER A 101 16.09 -17.88 -7.95
CA SER A 101 15.40 -17.05 -6.97
C SER A 101 13.92 -17.46 -6.88
N PRO A 102 13.38 -17.72 -5.68
CA PRO A 102 11.97 -18.04 -5.44
C PRO A 102 11.00 -17.04 -6.07
N PHE A 103 11.41 -15.78 -6.19
CA PHE A 103 10.56 -14.72 -6.72
C PHE A 103 10.23 -14.88 -8.21
N TYR A 104 10.96 -15.73 -8.92
CA TYR A 104 10.72 -16.10 -10.32
C TYR A 104 10.18 -17.53 -10.49
N LEU A 105 10.10 -18.30 -9.40
CA LEU A 105 9.52 -19.65 -9.41
C LEU A 105 7.99 -19.57 -9.31
N ARG A 106 7.28 -19.85 -10.41
CA ARG A 106 5.83 -19.99 -10.41
C ARG A 106 5.42 -21.46 -10.43
N LEU A 107 5.27 -22.03 -9.24
CA LEU A 107 4.90 -23.44 -9.07
C LEU A 107 3.38 -23.70 -9.21
N ALA A 108 2.54 -22.67 -9.12
CA ALA A 108 1.07 -22.81 -9.15
C ALA A 108 0.47 -22.80 -10.56
N GLU A 109 1.28 -22.56 -11.60
CA GLU A 109 0.84 -22.49 -13.01
C GLU A 109 1.25 -23.74 -13.83
N LEU A 110 1.82 -24.75 -13.16
CA LEU A 110 2.21 -26.06 -13.70
C LEU A 110 1.15 -27.11 -13.34
#